data_AF-A0A388P2G9-F1
#
_entry.id   AF-A0A388P2G9-F1
#
_cell.length_a   1.000
_cell.length_b   1.000
_cell.length_c   1.000
_cell.angle_alpha   90.00
_cell.angle_beta   90.00
_cell.angle_gamma   90.00
#
_symmetry.space_group_name_H-M   'P 1'
#
loop_
_entity.id
_entity.type
_entity.pdbx_description
1 polymer ?
#
loop_
_entity_poly.entity_id
_entity_poly.type
_entity_poly.pdbx_seq_one_letter_code
_entity_poly.pdbx_strand_id
1 'polypeptide(L)' 'MSEHDPLNKPSWTDDLYYELRYRIDENGVAVASSGWDQSGWVLMDNHSILIVNRHDLTHQIRSI' A
#
# COMPACT_ATOMS: atom_id res chain seq x y z
N MET A 1 11.38 -7.23 -6.52
CA MET A 1 12.40 -6.37 -5.88
C MET A 1 12.25 -6.51 -4.36
N SER A 2 13.32 -6.29 -3.58
CA SER A 2 13.42 -6.67 -2.15
C SER A 2 13.11 -5.51 -1.21
N GLU A 3 12.55 -5.80 -0.03
CA GLU A 3 12.28 -4.86 1.08
C GLU A 3 13.49 -3.96 1.42
N HIS A 4 14.69 -4.49 1.25
CA HIS A 4 15.94 -3.81 1.56
C HIS A 4 16.54 -3.02 0.38
N ASP A 5 15.78 -2.76 -0.69
CA ASP A 5 16.24 -1.90 -1.77
C ASP A 5 16.02 -0.41 -1.39
N PRO A 6 17.08 0.33 -1.02
CA PRO A 6 16.96 1.72 -0.60
C PRO A 6 16.56 2.67 -1.74
N LEU A 7 16.56 2.19 -2.99
CA LEU A 7 16.14 2.94 -4.17
C LEU A 7 14.65 2.77 -4.47
N ASN A 8 13.94 1.88 -3.77
CA ASN A 8 12.49 1.69 -3.91
C ASN A 8 11.70 2.75 -3.11
N LYS A 9 12.16 4.01 -3.18
CA LYS A 9 11.53 5.19 -2.60
C LYS A 9 11.55 6.33 -3.64
N PRO A 10 10.56 7.22 -3.68
CA PRO A 10 10.63 8.38 -4.56
C PRO A 10 11.86 9.25 -4.24
N SER A 11 12.47 9.85 -5.25
CA SER A 11 13.72 10.61 -5.08
C SER A 11 13.59 11.91 -4.28
N TRP A 12 12.34 12.35 -4.02
CA TRP A 12 12.02 13.62 -3.34
C TRP A 12 11.74 13.46 -1.84
N THR A 13 11.82 12.24 -1.29
CA THR A 13 11.42 11.97 0.09
C THR A 13 12.63 11.78 1.02
N ASP A 14 12.48 12.27 2.26
CA ASP A 14 13.37 11.92 3.36
C ASP A 14 13.36 10.40 3.63
N ASP A 15 14.40 9.90 4.30
CA ASP A 15 14.61 8.47 4.60
C ASP A 15 13.52 7.82 5.48
N LEU A 16 12.56 8.61 5.97
CA LEU A 16 11.45 8.15 6.82
C LEU A 16 10.09 8.08 6.09
N TYR A 17 10.06 8.30 4.78
CA TYR A 17 8.83 8.21 4.01
C TYR A 17 8.53 6.77 3.62
N TYR A 18 7.29 6.34 3.88
CA TYR A 18 6.77 5.06 3.42
C TYR A 18 5.47 5.31 2.67
N GLU A 19 5.38 4.83 1.44
CA GLU A 19 4.10 4.70 0.75
C GLU A 19 3.44 3.40 1.19
N LEU A 20 2.14 3.44 1.50
CA LEU A 20 1.36 2.23 1.65
C LEU A 20 0.64 1.94 0.34
N ARG A 21 0.72 0.70 -0.11
CA ARG A 21 -0.09 0.20 -1.22
C ARG A 21 -0.91 -0.99 -0.76
N TYR A 22 -2.03 -1.20 -1.43
CA TYR A 22 -2.89 -2.34 -1.19
C TYR A 22 -3.30 -3.04 -2.48
N ARG A 23 -3.63 -4.32 -2.34
CA ARG A 23 -4.20 -5.15 -3.39
C ARG A 23 -5.31 -6.00 -2.80
N ILE A 24 -6.42 -6.11 -3.52
CA ILE A 24 -7.57 -6.94 -3.14
C ILE A 24 -7.89 -7.83 -4.32
N ASP A 25 -7.87 -9.13 -4.10
CA ASP A 25 -8.14 -10.16 -5.10
C ASP A 25 -8.82 -11.37 -4.45
N GLU A 26 -8.97 -12.46 -5.22
CA GLU A 26 -9.49 -13.74 -4.75
C GLU A 26 -8.68 -14.38 -3.60
N ASN A 27 -7.43 -13.97 -3.40
CA ASN A 27 -6.56 -14.45 -2.32
C ASN A 27 -6.67 -13.62 -1.04
N GLY A 28 -7.44 -12.52 -1.05
CA GLY A 28 -7.71 -11.70 0.12
C GLY A 28 -7.24 -10.25 -0.04
N VAL A 29 -6.84 -9.65 1.08
CA VAL A 29 -6.32 -8.29 1.14
C VAL A 29 -4.87 -8.31 1.56
N ALA A 30 -4.01 -7.69 0.76
CA ALA A 30 -2.62 -7.43 1.10
C ALA A 30 -2.39 -5.92 1.22
N VAL A 31 -1.68 -5.50 2.27
CA VAL A 31 -1.23 -4.13 2.48
C VAL A 31 0.26 -4.19 2.80
N ALA A 32 1.05 -3.38 2.12
CA ALA A 32 2.49 -3.36 2.30
C ALA A 32 3.04 -1.94 2.14
N SER A 33 4.11 -1.64 2.87
CA SER A 33 4.91 -0.44 2.64
C SER A 33 5.76 -0.57 1.38
N SER A 34 6.31 0.55 0.91
CA SER A 34 7.41 0.58 -0.06
C SER A 34 8.52 -0.40 0.34
N GLY A 35 9.11 -1.08 -0.66
CA GLY A 35 10.10 -2.15 -0.47
C GLY A 35 9.68 -3.50 -1.09
N TRP A 36 8.38 -3.81 -1.13
CA TRP A 36 7.88 -5.03 -1.76
C TRP A 36 7.71 -4.86 -3.29
N ASP A 37 7.62 -5.96 -4.04
CA ASP A 37 7.13 -5.88 -5.42
C ASP A 37 5.63 -5.57 -5.41
N GLN A 38 5.28 -4.35 -5.80
CA GLN A 38 3.93 -3.80 -5.75
C GLN A 38 3.32 -3.57 -7.14
N SER A 39 3.78 -4.31 -8.15
CA SER A 39 3.21 -4.22 -9.50
C SER A 39 1.71 -4.55 -9.50
N GLY A 40 0.88 -3.62 -10.00
CA GLY A 40 -0.57 -3.74 -10.02
C GLY A 40 -1.28 -3.41 -8.69
N TRP A 41 -0.57 -2.86 -7.69
CA TRP A 41 -1.17 -2.43 -6.43
C TRP A 41 -1.63 -0.97 -6.49
N VAL A 42 -2.64 -0.65 -5.69
CA VAL A 42 -3.21 0.70 -5.58
C VAL A 42 -2.48 1.47 -4.48
N LEU A 43 -2.04 2.70 -4.79
CA LEU A 43 -1.46 3.61 -3.80
C LEU A 43 -2.54 4.07 -2.81
N MET A 44 -2.25 4.00 -1.52
CA MET A 44 -3.05 4.69 -0.50
C MET A 44 -2.54 6.11 -0.36
N ASP A 45 -3.40 7.09 -0.65
CA ASP A 45 -3.06 8.49 -0.43
C ASP A 45 -2.77 8.77 1.04
N ASN A 46 -1.85 9.70 1.29
CA ASN A 46 -1.60 10.18 2.64
C ASN A 46 -2.88 10.71 3.30
N HIS A 47 -2.98 10.55 4.62
CA HIS A 47 -4.19 10.89 5.39
C HIS A 47 -5.44 10.16 4.89
N SER A 48 -5.28 8.88 4.55
CA SER A 48 -6.40 7.99 4.25
C SER A 48 -6.33 6.69 5.04
N ILE A 49 -7.49 6.06 5.20
CA ILE A 49 -7.65 4.74 5.83
C ILE A 49 -8.33 3.81 4.83
N LEU A 50 -7.79 2.60 4.69
CA LEU A 50 -8.44 1.48 4.01
C LEU A 50 -9.33 0.74 4.99
N ILE A 51 -10.62 0.66 4.70
CA ILE A 51 -11.61 -0.10 5.47
C ILE A 51 -12.07 -1.27 4.60
N VAL A 52 -11.97 -2.49 5.14
CA VAL A 52 -12.34 -3.73 4.45
C VAL A 52 -13.42 -4.48 5.22
N ASN A 53 -14.46 -4.91 4.52
CA ASN A 53 -15.42 -5.86 5.05
C ASN A 53 -14.83 -7.28 4.98
N ARG A 54 -14.61 -7.89 6.15
CA ARG A 54 -14.03 -9.24 6.26
C ARG A 54 -14.88 -10.36 5.64
N HIS A 55 -16.17 -10.14 5.43
CA HIS A 55 -17.07 -11.18 4.93
C HIS A 55 -17.00 -11.33 3.42
N ASP A 56 -16.96 -10.20 2.70
CA ASP A 56 -17.05 -10.16 1.24
C ASP A 56 -15.88 -9.42 0.56
N LEU A 57 -14.91 -8.94 1.34
CA LEU A 57 -13.74 -8.18 0.89
C LEU A 57 -14.06 -6.87 0.18
N THR A 58 -15.30 -6.39 0.27
CA THR A 58 -15.65 -5.03 -0.19
C THR A 58 -14.84 -4.01 0.62
N HIS A 59 -14.44 -2.92 -0.03
CA HIS A 59 -13.53 -1.96 0.57
C HIS A 59 -13.88 -0.52 0.22
N GLN A 60 -13.41 0.40 1.07
CA GLN A 60 -13.47 1.85 0.85
C GLN A 60 -12.19 2.51 1.35
N ILE A 61 -11.77 3.57 0.65
CA ILE A 61 -10.75 4.50 1.12
C ILE A 61 -11.47 5.71 1.71
N ARG A 62 -11.09 6.08 2.94
CA ARG A 62 -11.63 7.25 3.64
C ARG A 62 -10.51 8.21 4.00
N SER A 63 -10.58 9.44 3.48
CA SER A 63 -9.71 10.54 3.92
C SER A 63 -10.07 10.99 5.34
N ILE A 64 -9.05 11.38 6.11
CA ILE A 64 -9.14 11.88 7.49
C ILE A 64 -8.60 13.30 7.61
#